data_AF-A0A0U2D8Y2-F1
#
_entry.id   AF-A0A0U2D8Y2-F1
#
_cell.length_a   1.000
_cell.length_b   1.000
_cell.length_c   1.000
_cell.angle_alpha   90.00
_cell.angle_beta   90.00
_cell.angle_gamma   90.00
#
_symmetry.space_group_name_H-M   'P 1'
#
loop_
_entity.id
_entity.type
_entity.pdbx_description
1 polymer ?
#
loop_
_entity_poly.entity_id
_entity_poly.type
_entity_poly.pdbx_seq_one_letter_code
_entity_poly.pdbx_strand_id
1 'polypeptide(L)'
;QEGSLSLMQMAKISSALYNYQLDKKLFYVAILTDPTTGGVTASFAMLGDIIIAEPNATIAFAGKRVIEQTLNTTVPEGSQTSEYLFEKGLFDPIVPR
;
A
#
# COMPACT_ATOMS: atom_id res chain seq x y z
N GLN A 1 -8.65 -3.19 20.23
CA GLN A 1 -9.03 -3.21 18.81
C GLN A 1 -10.18 -2.25 18.62
N GLU A 2 -10.18 -1.42 17.56
CA GLU A 2 -11.20 -0.36 17.38
C GLU A 2 -12.25 -0.69 16.29
N GLY A 3 -12.15 -1.85 15.64
CA GLY A 3 -13.16 -2.35 14.71
C GLY A 3 -13.44 -1.39 13.54
N SER A 4 -14.71 -1.03 13.35
CA SER A 4 -15.13 -0.11 12.28
C SER A 4 -14.50 1.29 12.41
N LEU A 5 -14.11 1.71 13.62
CA LEU A 5 -13.42 3.00 13.79
C LEU A 5 -12.06 3.02 13.08
N SER A 6 -11.32 1.90 13.12
CA SER A 6 -10.06 1.77 12.37
C SER A 6 -10.32 1.75 10.86
N LEU A 7 -11.40 1.12 10.40
CA LEU A 7 -11.80 1.13 8.98
C LEU A 7 -12.10 2.56 8.50
N MET A 8 -12.81 3.36 9.30
CA MET A 8 -13.11 4.76 8.96
C MET A 8 -11.87 5.64 8.85
N GLN A 9 -10.73 5.26 9.48
CA GLN A 9 -9.49 6.02 9.33
C GLN A 9 -9.00 6.05 7.88
N MET A 10 -9.27 5.01 7.08
CA MET A 10 -8.92 4.97 5.65
C MET A 10 -9.61 6.12 4.90
N ALA A 11 -10.92 6.26 5.07
CA ALA A 11 -11.68 7.33 4.43
C ALA A 11 -11.24 8.70 4.94
N LYS A 12 -11.01 8.84 6.25
CA LYS A 12 -10.59 10.08 6.89
C LYS A 12 -9.25 10.58 6.34
N ILE A 13 -8.22 9.73 6.31
CA ILE A 13 -6.88 10.14 5.90
C ILE A 13 -6.78 10.37 4.39
N SER A 14 -7.45 9.56 3.58
CA SER A 14 -7.51 9.78 2.13
C SER A 14 -8.22 11.09 1.78
N SER A 15 -9.31 11.42 2.50
CA SER A 15 -10.02 12.70 2.31
C SER A 15 -9.16 13.89 2.75
N ALA A 16 -8.42 13.74 3.84
CA ALA A 16 -7.51 14.78 4.31
C ALA A 16 -6.38 15.04 3.31
N LEU A 17 -5.80 13.97 2.73
CA LEU A 17 -4.77 14.06 1.69
C LEU A 17 -5.32 14.74 0.42
N TYR A 18 -6.51 14.34 -0.03
CA TYR A 18 -7.16 14.96 -1.19
C TYR A 18 -7.38 16.47 -1.00
N ASN A 19 -7.95 16.87 0.14
CA ASN A 19 -8.15 18.29 0.45
C ASN A 19 -6.80 19.05 0.53
N TYR A 20 -5.79 18.43 1.14
CA TYR A 20 -4.45 19.00 1.21
C TYR A 20 -3.85 19.24 -0.19
N GLN A 21 -3.95 18.27 -1.11
CA GLN A 21 -3.47 18.43 -2.48
C GLN A 21 -4.24 19.51 -3.24
N LEU A 22 -5.57 19.60 -3.08
CA LEU A 22 -6.37 20.66 -3.71
C LEU A 22 -6.00 22.06 -3.22
N ASP A 23 -5.91 22.23 -1.90
CA ASP A 23 -5.74 23.55 -1.27
C ASP A 23 -4.30 24.04 -1.33
N LYS A 24 -3.33 23.13 -1.15
CA LYS A 24 -1.92 23.48 -1.03
C LYS A 24 -1.14 23.22 -2.31
N LYS A 25 -1.60 22.31 -3.17
CA LYS A 25 -0.87 21.86 -4.38
C LYS A 25 0.56 21.43 -4.08
N LEU A 26 0.75 20.84 -2.90
CA LEU A 26 2.03 20.35 -2.43
C LEU A 26 2.18 18.87 -2.74
N PHE A 27 3.43 18.49 -2.98
CA PHE A 27 3.83 17.17 -3.39
C PHE A 27 3.79 16.19 -2.22
N TYR A 28 3.18 15.02 -2.42
CA TYR A 28 3.09 13.95 -1.45
C TYR A 28 3.85 12.71 -1.91
N VAL A 29 4.85 12.30 -1.13
CA VAL A 29 5.62 11.07 -1.37
C VAL A 29 5.19 10.02 -0.36
N ALA A 30 4.73 8.87 -0.85
CA ALA A 30 4.50 7.70 -0.02
C ALA A 30 5.75 6.81 -0.04
N ILE A 31 6.22 6.38 1.13
CA ILE A 31 7.33 5.43 1.26
C ILE A 31 6.77 4.15 1.88
N LEU A 32 6.78 3.06 1.11
CA LEU A 32 6.27 1.76 1.48
C LEU A 32 7.41 0.91 2.04
N THR A 33 7.32 0.62 3.33
CA THR A 33 8.28 -0.22 4.05
C THR A 33 7.66 -1.58 4.38
N ASP A 34 8.51 -2.53 4.76
CA ASP A 34 8.05 -3.86 5.18
C ASP A 34 7.42 -3.83 6.59
N PRO A 35 6.18 -4.36 6.80
CA PRO A 35 5.14 -4.65 5.81
C PRO A 35 4.16 -3.47 5.65
N THR A 36 3.68 -3.25 4.42
CA THR A 36 2.56 -2.32 4.15
C THR A 36 1.38 -3.10 3.60
N THR A 37 0.41 -3.42 4.45
CA THR A 37 -0.73 -4.28 4.08
C THR A 37 -2.11 -3.73 4.43
N GLY A 38 -3.17 -4.34 3.86
CA GLY A 38 -4.55 -4.10 4.26
C GLY A 38 -5.04 -2.69 3.98
N GLY A 39 -5.68 -2.10 4.99
CA GLY A 39 -6.30 -0.78 4.87
C GLY A 39 -5.33 0.35 4.58
N VAL A 40 -4.06 0.24 5.01
CA VAL A 40 -3.03 1.24 4.71
C VAL A 40 -2.71 1.24 3.22
N THR A 41 -2.42 0.07 2.65
CA THR A 41 -2.20 -0.10 1.19
C THR A 41 -3.40 0.35 0.38
N ALA A 42 -4.63 0.07 0.84
CA ALA A 42 -5.86 0.50 0.18
C ALA A 42 -6.29 1.95 0.50
N SER A 43 -5.42 2.77 1.08
CA SER A 43 -5.69 4.17 1.37
C SER A 43 -4.48 5.05 1.02
N PHE A 44 -4.03 5.90 1.96
CA PHE A 44 -3.04 6.95 1.70
C PHE A 44 -1.70 6.45 1.15
N ALA A 45 -1.32 5.19 1.42
CA ALA A 45 -0.06 4.64 0.94
C ALA A 45 0.01 4.53 -0.60
N MET A 46 -1.13 4.39 -1.28
CA MET A 46 -1.22 4.28 -2.75
C MET A 46 -1.79 5.54 -3.41
N LEU A 47 -1.82 6.66 -2.68
CA LEU A 47 -2.28 7.97 -3.17
C LEU A 47 -1.14 8.99 -3.28
N GLY A 48 0.11 8.52 -3.26
CA GLY A 48 1.32 9.31 -3.50
C GLY A 48 1.34 9.91 -4.90
N ASP A 49 1.86 11.14 -5.04
CA ASP A 49 2.29 11.66 -6.34
C ASP A 49 3.50 10.87 -6.86
N ILE A 50 4.36 10.43 -5.93
CA ILE A 50 5.36 9.39 -6.12
C ILE A 50 5.22 8.39 -4.97
N ILE A 51 5.27 7.10 -5.30
CA ILE A 51 5.27 5.99 -4.36
C ILE A 51 6.63 5.30 -4.46
N ILE A 52 7.38 5.28 -3.37
CA ILE A 52 8.69 4.63 -3.25
C ILE A 52 8.52 3.36 -2.43
N ALA A 53 9.16 2.27 -2.82
CA ALA A 53 9.22 1.05 -2.02
C ALA A 53 10.65 0.75 -1.55
N GLU A 54 10.79 0.13 -0.39
CA GLU A 54 12.06 -0.46 0.05
C GLU A 54 12.26 -1.86 -0.57
N PRO A 55 13.51 -2.30 -0.80
CA PRO A 55 13.80 -3.64 -1.29
C PRO A 55 13.25 -4.73 -0.34
N ASN A 56 12.76 -5.83 -0.92
CA ASN A 56 12.14 -6.97 -0.25
C ASN A 56 10.91 -6.65 0.61
N ALA A 57 10.28 -5.47 0.46
CA ALA A 57 9.12 -5.10 1.26
C ALA A 57 7.87 -5.90 0.86
N THR A 58 7.12 -6.38 1.85
CA THR A 58 5.82 -7.02 1.64
C THR A 58 4.74 -5.96 1.51
N ILE A 59 4.15 -5.84 0.32
CA ILE A 59 3.09 -4.87 0.01
C ILE A 59 1.86 -5.63 -0.50
N ALA A 60 0.72 -5.53 0.20
CA ALA A 60 -0.46 -6.30 -0.19
C ALA A 60 -1.77 -5.79 0.42
N PHE A 61 -2.85 -5.73 -0.35
CA PHE A 61 -4.18 -5.53 0.24
C PHE A 61 -4.62 -6.73 1.09
N ALA A 62 -4.66 -7.93 0.51
CA ALA A 62 -4.97 -9.16 1.21
C ALA A 62 -3.69 -9.96 1.47
N GLY A 63 -3.51 -10.48 2.68
CA GLY A 63 -2.37 -11.33 2.99
C GLY A 63 -2.45 -12.68 2.27
N LYS A 64 -1.28 -13.25 1.93
CA LYS A 64 -1.13 -14.57 1.28
C LYS A 64 -2.12 -15.63 1.78
N ARG A 65 -2.20 -15.84 3.11
CA ARG A 65 -3.11 -16.81 3.73
C ARG A 65 -4.57 -16.63 3.30
N VAL A 66 -5.07 -15.40 3.28
CA VAL A 66 -6.47 -15.10 2.94
C VAL A 66 -6.74 -15.41 1.47
N ILE A 67 -5.79 -15.08 0.58
CA ILE A 67 -5.88 -15.37 -0.85
C ILE A 67 -5.92 -16.89 -1.09
N GLU A 68 -4.99 -17.63 -0.48
CA GLU A 68 -4.92 -19.09 -0.62
C GLU A 68 -6.18 -19.78 -0.12
N GLN A 69 -6.73 -19.35 1.03
CA GLN A 69 -7.97 -19.90 1.56
C GLN A 69 -9.20 -19.59 0.69
N THR A 70 -9.20 -18.45 0.00
CA THR A 70 -10.34 -18.01 -0.82
C THR A 70 -10.31 -18.64 -2.20
N LEU A 71 -9.14 -18.74 -2.80
CA LEU A 71 -8.96 -19.25 -4.18
C LEU A 71 -8.65 -20.76 -4.21
N ASN A 72 -8.33 -21.37 -3.08
CA ASN A 72 -7.90 -22.76 -2.96
C ASN A 72 -6.70 -23.10 -3.89
N THR A 73 -5.82 -22.11 -4.08
CA THR A 73 -4.59 -22.18 -4.88
C THR A 73 -3.44 -21.58 -4.10
N THR A 74 -2.21 -22.04 -4.38
CA THR A 74 -1.02 -21.49 -3.74
C THR A 74 -0.67 -20.14 -4.35
N VAL A 75 -0.38 -19.16 -3.49
CA VAL A 75 0.12 -17.87 -3.93
C VAL A 75 1.61 -18.02 -4.22
N PRO A 76 2.07 -17.70 -5.46
CA PRO A 76 3.48 -17.79 -5.80
C PRO A 76 4.35 -17.04 -4.80
N GLU A 77 5.46 -17.65 -4.41
CA GLU A 77 6.45 -17.00 -3.55
C GLU A 77 6.96 -15.72 -4.23
N GLY A 78 7.17 -14.67 -3.44
CA GLY A 78 7.59 -13.38 -3.96
C GLY A 78 6.49 -12.52 -4.60
N SER A 79 5.28 -13.04 -4.84
CA SER A 79 4.20 -12.27 -5.53
C SER A 79 3.71 -11.01 -4.82
N GLN A 80 4.07 -10.82 -3.55
CA GLN A 80 3.74 -9.64 -2.74
C GLN A 80 4.99 -8.82 -2.37
N THR A 81 6.15 -9.14 -2.95
CA THR A 81 7.41 -8.39 -2.73
C THR A 81 7.45 -7.13 -3.57
N SER A 82 8.20 -6.15 -3.11
CA SER A 82 8.47 -4.92 -3.84
C SER A 82 8.96 -5.17 -5.26
N GLU A 83 9.85 -6.14 -5.46
CA GLU A 83 10.47 -6.44 -6.75
C GLU A 83 9.43 -6.96 -7.75
N TYR A 84 8.61 -7.92 -7.33
CA TYR A 84 7.55 -8.44 -8.18
C TYR A 84 6.49 -7.38 -8.52
N LEU A 85 6.11 -6.56 -7.55
CA LEU A 85 5.08 -5.54 -7.72
C LEU A 85 5.57 -4.34 -8.55
N PHE A 86 6.87 -4.04 -8.48
CA PHE A 86 7.51 -3.04 -9.33
C PHE A 86 7.40 -3.41 -10.80
N GLU A 87 7.64 -4.67 -11.16
CA GLU A 87 7.43 -5.16 -12.54
C GLU A 87 5.97 -5.07 -13.01
N LYS A 88 5.01 -4.96 -12.08
CA LYS A 88 3.59 -4.74 -12.38
C LYS A 88 3.19 -3.27 -12.40
N GLY A 89 4.12 -2.35 -12.16
CA GLY A 89 3.88 -0.90 -12.19
C GLY A 89 3.07 -0.38 -10.99
N LEU A 90 3.21 -1.02 -9.81
CA LEU A 90 2.47 -0.58 -8.62
C LEU A 90 3.03 0.68 -7.96
N PHE A 91 4.31 1.03 -8.20
CA PHE A 91 4.99 2.20 -7.61
C PHE A 91 6.23 2.56 -8.45
N ASP A 92 6.88 3.68 -8.10
CA ASP A 92 7.75 4.45 -9.01
C ASP A 92 9.25 4.10 -8.93
N PRO A 93 9.92 4.14 -7.76
CA PRO A 93 11.21 3.45 -7.61
C PRO A 93 11.27 2.51 -6.39
N ILE A 94 12.19 1.54 -6.45
CA ILE A 94 12.69 0.81 -5.29
C ILE A 94 14.00 1.47 -4.83
N VAL A 95 14.07 1.91 -3.56
CA VAL A 95 15.22 2.66 -3.02
C VAL A 95 15.72 2.00 -1.73
N PRO A 96 17.01 1.59 -1.65
CA PRO A 96 17.60 1.09 -0.40
C PRO A 96 17.76 2.22 0.63
N ARG A 97 17.69 1.88 1.91
CA ARG A 97 17.91 2.81 3.03
C ARG A 97 19.34 3.33 3.10
#